data_AF-A0A7X9HED6-F1
#
_entry.id   AF-A0A7X9HED6-F1
#
_cell.length_a   1.000
_cell.length_b   1.000
_cell.length_c   1.000
_cell.angle_alpha   90.00
_cell.angle_beta   90.00
_cell.angle_gamma   90.00
#
_symmetry.space_group_name_H-M   'P 1'
#
loop_
_entity.id
_entity.type
_entity.pdbx_description
1 polymer ?
#
loop_
_entity_poly.entity_id
_entity_poly.type
_entity_poly.pdbx_seq_one_letter_code
_entity_poly.pdbx_strand_id
1 'polypeptide(L)' 'MKTIKKHQYIIDTKGKKNAVILPLDEYEKLLEDLHDLRIIAERKNEKNIDFDKIKSRLK' A
#
# COMPACT_ATOMS: atom_id res chain seq x y z
N MET A 1 0.35 7.71 -27.35
CA MET A 1 1.24 7.90 -26.18
C MET A 1 1.88 6.56 -25.83
N LYS A 2 3.21 6.49 -25.68
CA LYS A 2 3.91 5.26 -25.28
C LYS A 2 3.54 4.96 -23.81
N THR A 3 2.81 3.87 -23.58
CA THR A 3 2.58 3.30 -22.26
C THR A 3 3.91 2.76 -21.72
N ILE A 4 4.57 3.52 -20.85
CA ILE A 4 5.74 3.05 -20.11
C ILE A 4 5.21 2.11 -19.01
N LYS A 5 4.88 0.87 -19.39
CA LYS A 5 4.43 -0.22 -18.50
C LYS A 5 5.57 -0.99 -17.84
N LYS A 6 6.82 -0.49 -17.91
CA LYS A 6 8.00 -1.23 -17.44
C LYS A 6 8.71 -0.44 -16.35
N HIS A 7 8.82 -1.06 -15.18
CA HIS A 7 9.67 -0.59 -14.09
C HIS A 7 11.11 -0.46 -14.60
N GLN A 8 11.79 0.61 -14.23
CA GLN A 8 13.20 0.82 -14.56
C GLN A 8 14.04 0.67 -13.31
N TYR A 9 15.26 0.14 -13.44
CA TYR A 9 16.17 -0.03 -12.32
C TYR A 9 17.39 0.86 -12.50
N ILE A 10 17.81 1.51 -11.41
CA ILE A 10 19.10 2.20 -11.33
C ILE A 10 20.12 1.18 -10.83
N ILE A 11 21.11 0.89 -11.65
CA ILE A 11 22.11 -0.16 -11.44
C ILE A 11 23.48 0.50 -11.24
N ASP A 12 24.24 0.06 -10.23
CA ASP A 12 25.60 0.54 -10.02
C ASP A 12 26.64 -0.11 -10.94
N THR A 13 27.88 0.33 -10.83
CA THR A 13 29.01 -0.15 -11.65
C THR A 13 29.35 -1.62 -11.41
N LYS A 14 28.88 -2.23 -10.32
CA LYS A 14 29.04 -3.66 -10.03
C LYS A 14 27.85 -4.49 -10.50
N GLY A 15 26.86 -3.87 -11.15
CA GLY A 15 25.66 -4.54 -11.64
C GLY A 15 24.56 -4.71 -10.59
N LYS A 16 24.67 -4.08 -9.41
CA LYS A 16 23.65 -4.19 -8.35
C LYS A 16 22.54 -3.16 -8.57
N LYS A 17 21.28 -3.61 -8.51
CA LYS A 17 20.09 -2.75 -8.53
C LYS A 17 19.94 -2.03 -7.19
N ASN A 18 20.11 -0.71 -7.18
CA ASN A 18 20.06 0.10 -5.96
C ASN A 18 18.77 0.91 -5.83
N ALA A 19 18.08 1.21 -6.93
CA ALA A 19 16.79 1.87 -6.91
C ALA A 19 15.89 1.40 -8.07
N VAL A 20 14.60 1.70 -7.97
CA VAL A 20 13.60 1.42 -9.00
C VAL A 20 12.78 2.69 -9.26
N ILE A 21 12.46 2.94 -10.53
CA ILE A 21 11.52 3.96 -10.98
C ILE A 21 10.22 3.25 -11.32
N LEU A 22 9.17 3.65 -10.64
CA LEU A 22 7.82 3.13 -10.79
C LEU A 22 6.90 4.18 -11.43
N PRO A 23 5.89 3.77 -12.21
CA PRO A 23 4.71 4.59 -12.43
C PRO A 23 4.14 5.12 -11.11
N LEU A 24 3.64 6.35 -11.11
CA LEU A 24 3.14 6.98 -9.90
C LEU A 24 1.97 6.20 -9.28
N ASP A 25 1.06 5.69 -10.11
CA ASP A 25 -0.10 4.90 -9.68
C ASP A 25 0.30 3.59 -9.01
N GLU A 26 1.41 2.97 -9.43
CA GLU A 26 1.95 1.79 -8.75
C GLU A 26 2.58 2.15 -7.41
N TYR A 27 3.30 3.27 -7.32
CA TYR A 27 3.86 3.75 -6.05
C TYR A 27 2.76 4.09 -5.03
N GLU A 28 1.71 4.78 -5.45
CA GLU A 28 0.57 5.12 -4.59
C GLU A 28 -0.12 3.87 -4.06
N LYS A 29 -0.37 2.86 -4.90
CA LYS A 29 -0.93 1.57 -4.47
C LYS A 29 -0.07 0.85 -3.44
N LEU A 30 1.26 0.88 -3.59
CA LEU A 30 2.17 0.29 -2.59
C LEU A 30 2.06 1.00 -1.23
N LEU A 31 1.85 2.32 -1.23
CA LEU A 31 1.61 3.06 0.02
C LEU A 31 0.26 2.71 0.65
N GLU A 32 -0.78 2.54 -0.17
CA GLU A 32 -2.10 2.07 0.31
C GLU A 32 -2.01 0.65 0.90
N ASP A 33 -1.33 -0.29 0.24
CA ASP A 33 -1.13 -1.65 0.77
C ASP A 33 -0.44 -1.64 2.14
N LEU A 34 0.61 -0.82 2.30
CA LEU A 34 1.30 -0.65 3.59
C LEU A 34 0.41 -0.02 4.66
N HIS A 35 -0.41 0.95 4.27
CA HIS A 35 -1.39 1.57 5.15
C HIS A 35 -2.39 0.52 5.65
N ASP A 36 -2.94 -0.30 4.77
CA ASP A 36 -3.93 -1.32 5.11
C ASP A 36 -3.34 -2.40 6.03
N LEU A 37 -2.12 -2.85 5.75
CA LEU A 37 -1.39 -3.77 6.62
C LEU A 37 -1.18 -3.20 8.03
N ARG A 38 -0.89 -1.90 8.15
CA ARG A 38 -0.80 -1.22 9.45
C ARG A 38 -2.15 -1.23 10.16
N ILE A 39 -3.23 -0.88 9.48
CA ILE A 39 -4.58 -0.89 10.07
C ILE A 39 -4.94 -2.29 10.58
N ILE A 40 -4.63 -3.34 9.81
CA ILE A 40 -4.82 -4.73 10.25
C ILE A 40 -4.02 -5.03 11.53
N ALA A 41 -2.75 -4.62 11.58
CA ALA A 41 -1.89 -4.86 12.74
C ALA A 41 -2.39 -4.12 14.00
N GLU A 42 -2.79 -2.86 13.87
CA GLU A 42 -3.34 -2.04 14.97
C GLU A 42 -4.65 -2.63 15.50
N ARG A 43 -5.51 -3.13 14.60
CA ARG A 43 -6.81 -3.71 14.96
C ARG A 43 -6.75 -5.19 15.36
N LYS A 44 -5.58 -5.84 15.29
CA LYS A 44 -5.43 -7.30 15.50
C LYS A 44 -6.04 -7.82 16.80
N ASN A 45 -5.95 -7.04 17.88
CA ASN A 45 -6.46 -7.41 19.20
C ASN A 45 -7.67 -6.56 19.63
N GLU A 46 -8.22 -5.75 18.71
CA GLU A 46 -9.41 -4.94 18.99
C GLU A 46 -10.62 -5.87 19.19
N LYS A 47 -11.45 -5.60 20.20
CA LYS A 47 -12.68 -6.37 20.40
C LYS A 47 -13.66 -6.09 19.27
N ASN A 48 -14.31 -7.14 18.78
CA ASN A 48 -15.41 -7.00 17.85
C ASN A 48 -16.54 -6.17 18.48
N ILE A 49 -17.20 -5.36 17.66
CA ILE A 49 -18.36 -4.58 18.04
C ILE A 49 -19.55 -5.13 17.25
N ASP A 50 -20.67 -5.32 17.94
CA ASP A 50 -21.93 -5.74 17.32
C ASP A 50 -22.38 -4.74 16.23
N PHE A 51 -22.86 -5.26 15.10
CA PHE A 51 -23.27 -4.45 13.96
C PHE A 51 -24.42 -3.49 14.30
N ASP A 52 -25.41 -3.92 15.08
CA ASP A 52 -26.54 -3.07 15.48
C ASP A 52 -26.07 -1.93 16.39
N LYS A 53 -25.08 -2.21 17.24
CA LYS A 53 -24.45 -1.19 18.08
C LYS A 53 -23.73 -0.14 17.25
N ILE A 54 -23.02 -0.54 16.19
CA ILE A 54 -22.40 0.43 15.25
C ILE A 54 -23.46 1.24 14.52
N LYS A 55 -24.51 0.59 13.98
CA LYS A 55 -25.59 1.27 13.23
C LYS A 55 -26.28 2.34 14.07
N SER A 56 -26.46 2.12 15.36
CA SER A 56 -27.05 3.11 16.28
C SER A 56 -26.24 4.40 16.43
N ARG A 57 -24.92 4.35 16.21
CA ARG A 57 -23.98 5.49 16.36
C ARG A 57 -23.87 6.36 15.11
N LEU A 58 -24.39 5.91 13.98
CA LEU A 58 -24.33 6.59 12.68
C LEU A 58 -25.63 7.35 12.35
N LYS A 59 -26.52 7.51 13.34
CA LYS A 59 -27.77 8.28 13.21
C LYS A 59 -27.55 9.77 13.39
#